data_AF-A0A2T5IRM5-F1
#
_entry.id   AF-A0A2T5IRM5-F1
#
_cell.length_a   1.000
_cell.length_b   1.000
_cell.length_c   1.000
_cell.angle_alpha   90.00
_cell.angle_beta   90.00
_cell.angle_gamma   90.00
#
_symmetry.space_group_name_H-M   'P 1'
#
loop_
_entity.id
_entity.type
_entity.pdbx_description
1 polymer ?
#
loop_
_entity_poly.entity_id
_entity_poly.type
_entity_poly.pdbx_seq_one_letter_code
_entity_poly.pdbx_strand_id
1 'polypeptide(L)'
;MQNPNLTQAIKDAYPALPPPRTLLTVRQFSDKHPAFTQGSLRNLIFLANNRKTSQGTIQGNGLNVALVRIGRKLLIDEAKFFQWIDQQQENFK
;
A
#
# COMPACT_ATOMS: atom_id res chain seq x y z
N MET A 1 -4.67 46.41 0.74
CA MET A 1 -4.18 45.79 1.99
C MET A 1 -4.89 44.46 2.16
N GLN A 2 -4.25 43.34 1.82
CA GLN A 2 -4.79 42.00 2.10
C GLN A 2 -4.62 41.73 3.60
N ASN A 3 -5.73 41.44 4.30
CA ASN A 3 -5.75 41.23 5.73
C ASN A 3 -5.11 39.86 6.06
N PRO A 4 -3.94 39.79 6.74
CA PRO A 4 -3.19 38.54 6.93
C PRO A 4 -3.91 37.49 7.79
N ASN A 5 -4.95 37.89 8.54
CA ASN A 5 -5.73 37.01 9.41
C ASN A 5 -6.64 36.02 8.67
N LEU A 6 -7.15 36.36 7.49
CA LEU A 6 -8.07 35.47 6.75
C LEU A 6 -7.34 34.26 6.15
N THR A 7 -6.12 34.45 5.69
CA THR A 7 -5.31 33.39 5.09
C THR A 7 -4.90 32.33 6.12
N GLN A 8 -4.64 32.73 7.36
CA GLN A 8 -4.28 31.80 8.43
C GLN A 8 -5.51 31.00 8.89
N ALA A 9 -6.66 31.66 9.09
CA ALA A 9 -7.90 30.99 9.46
C ALA A 9 -8.36 29.93 8.44
N ILE A 10 -8.15 30.17 7.13
CA ILE A 10 -8.45 29.17 6.08
C ILE A 10 -7.52 27.96 6.16
N LYS A 11 -6.23 28.16 6.43
CA LYS A 11 -5.27 27.04 6.57
C LYS A 11 -5.55 26.20 7.82
N ASP A 12 -6.01 26.83 8.89
CA ASP A 12 -6.32 26.14 10.15
C ASP A 12 -7.66 25.39 10.08
N ALA A 13 -8.64 25.90 9.32
CA ALA A 13 -9.94 25.26 9.12
C ALA A 13 -9.90 24.09 8.12
N TYR A 14 -8.99 24.13 7.15
CA TYR A 14 -8.75 23.05 6.18
C TYR A 14 -7.33 22.52 6.37
N PRO A 15 -7.10 21.56 7.31
CA PRO A 15 -5.82 20.88 7.36
C PRO A 15 -5.53 20.33 5.96
N ALA A 16 -4.31 20.57 5.47
CA ALA A 16 -3.91 20.20 4.12
C ALA A 16 -4.34 18.74 3.85
N LEU A 17 -5.19 18.55 2.83
CA LEU A 17 -5.70 17.22 2.49
C LEU A 17 -4.50 16.29 2.30
N PRO A 18 -4.50 15.08 2.90
CA PRO A 18 -3.44 14.13 2.66
C PRO A 18 -3.34 13.90 1.15
N PRO A 19 -2.13 13.77 0.60
CA PRO A 19 -1.95 13.59 -0.83
C PRO A 19 -2.78 12.38 -1.31
N PRO A 20 -3.37 12.45 -2.50
CA PRO A 20 -4.20 11.37 -3.02
C PRO A 20 -3.40 10.07 -3.08
N ARG A 21 -4.00 8.97 -2.60
CA ARG A 21 -3.37 7.65 -2.61
C ARG A 21 -3.35 7.09 -4.03
N THR A 22 -2.18 6.64 -4.49
CA THR A 22 -2.06 5.90 -5.74
C THR A 22 -2.48 4.45 -5.52
N LEU A 23 -3.71 4.11 -5.91
CA LEU A 23 -4.25 2.75 -5.84
C LEU A 23 -4.23 2.11 -7.23
N LEU A 24 -3.48 1.03 -7.39
CA LEU A 24 -3.25 0.37 -8.67
C LEU A 24 -3.79 -1.05 -8.65
N THR A 25 -4.39 -1.52 -9.74
CA THR A 25 -4.62 -2.96 -9.94
C THR A 25 -3.27 -3.68 -10.12
N VAL A 26 -3.26 -5.00 -9.95
CA VAL A 26 -2.06 -5.83 -10.19
C VAL A 26 -1.43 -5.58 -11.57
N ARG A 27 -2.28 -5.43 -12.61
CA ARG A 27 -1.82 -5.12 -13.96
C ARG A 27 -1.18 -3.73 -14.03
N GLN A 28 -1.89 -2.69 -13.56
CA GLN A 28 -1.37 -1.31 -13.58
C GLN A 28 -0.08 -1.17 -12.77
N PHE A 29 0.03 -1.88 -11.64
CA PHE A 29 1.25 -1.89 -10.83
C PHE A 29 2.42 -2.51 -11.60
N SER A 30 2.20 -3.67 -12.23
CA SER A 30 3.21 -4.36 -13.05
C SER A 30 3.61 -3.54 -14.29
N ASP A 31 2.66 -2.83 -14.90
CA ASP A 31 2.91 -1.97 -16.06
C ASP A 31 3.75 -0.74 -15.65
N LYS A 32 3.47 -0.15 -14.48
CA LYS A 32 4.21 1.00 -13.92
C LYS A 32 5.59 0.62 -13.38
N HIS A 33 5.71 -0.57 -12.78
CA HIS A 33 6.93 -1.07 -12.15
C HIS A 33 7.33 -2.43 -12.73
N PRO A 34 8.05 -2.46 -13.86
CA PRO A 34 8.36 -3.71 -14.59
C PRO A 34 9.13 -4.75 -13.78
N ALA A 35 9.83 -4.33 -12.72
CA ALA A 35 10.49 -5.23 -11.78
C ALA A 35 9.52 -6.20 -11.08
N PHE A 36 8.24 -5.83 -10.95
CA PHE A 36 7.21 -6.64 -10.29
C PHE A 36 6.21 -7.19 -11.31
N THR A 37 6.54 -8.34 -11.89
CA THR A 37 5.65 -9.01 -12.85
C THR A 37 4.29 -9.36 -12.22
N GLN A 38 3.22 -9.40 -13.02
CA GLN A 38 1.90 -9.80 -12.51
C GLN A 38 1.91 -11.16 -11.80
N GLY A 39 2.72 -12.12 -12.30
CA GLY A 39 2.87 -13.44 -11.66
C GLY A 39 3.50 -13.34 -10.27
N SER A 40 4.58 -12.56 -10.14
CA SER A 40 5.24 -12.33 -8.86
C SER A 40 4.31 -11.64 -7.84
N LEU A 41 3.59 -10.61 -8.28
CA LEU A 41 2.63 -9.89 -7.44
C LEU A 41 1.49 -10.81 -6.97
N ARG A 42 0.93 -11.63 -7.86
CA ARG A 42 -0.13 -12.59 -7.48
C ARG A 42 0.36 -13.61 -6.46
N ASN A 43 1.60 -14.10 -6.61
CA ASN A 43 2.21 -14.98 -5.62
C ASN A 43 2.36 -14.27 -4.27
N LEU A 44 2.91 -13.04 -4.25
CA LEU A 44 3.06 -12.26 -3.02
C LEU A 44 1.70 -12.02 -2.33
N ILE A 45 0.66 -11.68 -3.10
CA ILE A 45 -0.71 -11.49 -2.60
C ILE A 45 -1.27 -12.78 -1.99
N PHE A 46 -1.05 -13.92 -2.64
CA PHE A 46 -1.51 -15.23 -2.15
C PHE A 46 -0.82 -15.60 -0.83
N LEU A 47 0.46 -15.25 -0.69
CA LEU A 47 1.28 -15.49 0.49
C LEU A 47 1.11 -14.41 1.59
N ALA A 48 0.24 -13.41 1.41
CA ALA A 48 0.13 -12.26 2.31
C ALA A 48 -0.38 -12.62 3.72
N ASN A 49 -1.33 -13.55 3.79
CA ASN A 49 -1.98 -13.96 5.04
C ASN A 49 -1.35 -15.20 5.65
N ASN A 50 -1.50 -15.34 6.95
CA ASN A 50 -1.24 -16.58 7.66
C ASN A 50 -2.18 -17.66 7.15
N ARG A 51 -1.66 -18.88 6.98
CA ARG A 51 -2.40 -20.03 6.45
C ARG A 51 -2.27 -21.20 7.41
N LYS A 52 -3.40 -21.85 7.72
CA LYS A 52 -3.43 -23.07 8.52
C LYS A 52 -3.21 -24.28 7.61
N THR A 53 -2.38 -25.20 8.05
CA THR A 53 -2.12 -26.50 7.41
C THR A 53 -2.25 -27.60 8.46
N SER A 54 -2.25 -28.86 8.03
CA SER A 54 -2.21 -30.01 8.93
C SER A 54 -0.96 -30.05 9.82
N GLN A 55 0.10 -29.34 9.43
CA GLN A 55 1.38 -29.27 10.13
C GLN A 55 1.52 -28.00 11.00
N GLY A 56 0.50 -27.14 11.07
CA GLY A 56 0.50 -25.93 11.89
C GLY A 56 0.12 -24.66 11.12
N THR A 57 0.54 -23.49 11.63
CA THR A 57 0.28 -22.20 10.98
C THR A 57 1.52 -21.72 10.26
N ILE A 58 1.40 -21.48 8.95
CA ILE A 58 2.43 -20.84 8.13
C ILE A 58 2.20 -19.34 8.19
N GLN A 59 3.20 -18.59 8.65
CA GLN A 59 3.17 -17.13 8.69
C GLN A 59 3.19 -16.56 7.26
N GLY A 60 2.37 -15.54 7.00
CA GLY A 60 2.34 -14.83 5.73
C GLY A 60 3.49 -13.82 5.62
N ASN A 61 3.71 -13.29 4.42
CA ASN A 61 4.75 -12.29 4.16
C ASN A 61 4.41 -10.86 4.64
N GLY A 62 3.23 -10.64 5.22
CA GLY A 62 2.83 -9.36 5.79
C GLY A 62 2.34 -8.30 4.80
N LEU A 63 2.30 -8.60 3.49
CA LEU A 63 1.93 -7.63 2.45
C LEU A 63 0.50 -7.04 2.59
N ASN A 64 -0.36 -7.63 3.43
CA ASN A 64 -1.74 -7.16 3.65
C ASN A 64 -1.85 -5.67 3.95
N VAL A 65 -0.84 -5.05 4.56
CA VAL A 65 -0.83 -3.61 4.87
C VAL A 65 -0.99 -2.72 3.62
N ALA A 66 -0.53 -3.21 2.46
CA ALA A 66 -0.61 -2.50 1.18
C ALA A 66 -1.82 -2.94 0.32
N LEU A 67 -2.57 -3.95 0.73
CA LEU A 67 -3.67 -4.51 -0.06
C LEU A 67 -5.00 -3.83 0.29
N VAL A 68 -5.68 -3.30 -0.72
CA VAL A 68 -6.99 -2.67 -0.59
C VAL A 68 -8.03 -3.49 -1.34
N ARG A 69 -8.99 -4.08 -0.62
CA ARG A 69 -10.06 -4.90 -1.20
C ARG A 69 -11.37 -4.12 -1.25
N ILE A 70 -11.98 -4.06 -2.44
CA ILE A 70 -13.30 -3.47 -2.67
C ILE A 70 -14.13 -4.49 -3.45
N GLY A 71 -14.94 -5.26 -2.73
CA GLY A 71 -15.68 -6.40 -3.31
C GLY A 71 -14.73 -7.42 -3.95
N ARG A 72 -14.92 -7.70 -5.24
CA ARG A 72 -14.08 -8.62 -6.03
C ARG A 72 -12.79 -7.97 -6.54
N LYS A 73 -12.63 -6.66 -6.37
CA LYS A 73 -11.47 -5.90 -6.85
C LYS A 73 -10.38 -5.86 -5.77
N LEU A 74 -9.15 -6.13 -6.19
CA LEU A 74 -7.96 -5.96 -5.38
C LEU A 74 -7.11 -4.85 -5.98
N LEU A 75 -6.77 -3.87 -5.14
CA LEU A 75 -5.88 -2.77 -5.44
C LEU A 75 -4.66 -2.84 -4.51
N ILE A 76 -3.56 -2.29 -4.98
CA ILE A 76 -2.30 -2.15 -4.25
C ILE A 76 -2.12 -0.66 -3.99
N ASP A 77 -1.96 -0.30 -2.72
CA ASP A 77 -1.52 1.03 -2.30
C ASP A 77 -0.01 1.13 -2.53
N GLU A 78 0.38 1.95 -3.50
CA GLU A 78 1.76 2.03 -3.98
C GLU A 78 2.75 2.43 -2.89
N ALA A 79 2.42 3.46 -2.11
CA ALA A 79 3.30 3.96 -1.07
C ALA A 79 3.52 2.91 0.02
N LYS A 80 2.44 2.23 0.43
CA LYS A 80 2.51 1.16 1.44
C LYS A 80 3.24 -0.07 0.95
N PHE A 81 3.19 -0.37 -0.34
CA PHE A 81 3.94 -1.48 -0.93
C PHE A 81 5.45 -1.26 -0.79
N PHE A 82 5.93 -0.06 -1.11
CA PHE A 82 7.34 0.27 -0.95
C PHE A 82 7.77 0.35 0.51
N GLN A 83 6.94 0.93 1.39
CA GLN A 83 7.18 0.87 2.83
C GLN A 83 7.30 -0.57 3.36
N TRP A 84 6.47 -1.48 2.86
CA TRP A 84 6.57 -2.90 3.21
C TRP A 84 7.89 -3.52 2.72
N ILE A 85 8.38 -3.17 1.51
CA ILE A 85 9.69 -3.62 1.02
C ILE A 85 10.80 -3.15 1.95
N ASP A 86 10.79 -1.87 2.35
CA ASP A 86 11.79 -1.30 3.26
C ASP A 86 11.81 -2.06 4.59
N GLN A 87 10.64 -2.35 5.16
CA GLN A 87 10.50 -3.17 6.37
C GLN A 87 11.02 -4.59 6.20
N GLN A 88 10.93 -5.19 5.00
CA GLN A 88 11.53 -6.49 4.76
C GLN A 88 13.06 -6.43 4.88
N GLN A 89 13.70 -5.36 4.39
CA GLN A 89 15.16 -5.20 4.45
C GLN A 89 15.68 -5.03 5.88
N GLU A 90 14.92 -4.37 6.75
CA GLU A 90 15.27 -4.21 8.16
C GLU A 90 15.32 -5.55 8.90
N ASN A 91 14.42 -6.48 8.56
CA ASN A 91 14.39 -7.82 9.17
C ASN A 91 15.56 -8.73 8.75
N PHE A 92 16.32 -8.36 7.72
CA PHE A 92 17.50 -9.11 7.25
C PHE A 92 18.83 -8.57 7.80
N LYS A 93 18.81 -7.46 8.55
CA LYS A 93 19.99 -6.91 9.24
C LYS A 93 20.11 -7.48 10.65
#